data_AF-A0A077W9D6-F1
#
_entry.id   AF-A0A077W9D6-F1
#
_cell.length_a   1.000
_cell.length_b   1.000
_cell.length_c   1.000
_cell.angle_alpha   90.00
_cell.angle_beta   90.00
_cell.angle_gamma   90.00
#
_symmetry.space_group_name_H-M   'P 1'
#
loop_
_entity.id
_entity.type
_entity.pdbx_description
1 polymer ?
#
loop_
_entity_poly.entity_id
_entity_poly.type
_entity_poly.pdbx_seq_one_letter_code
_entity_poly.pdbx_strand_id
1 'polypeptide(L)'
;MRITAAILVAAVSLASSVLAQDGTPNIPAGGSAGASYSCDPNACKLPDCLCASTSPPNGLKPEDVPQFVTITFDDSIQAKLVQTAHELLNVKQVVKRCEAFVTAR
;
A
#
# COMPACT_ATOMS: atom_id res chain seq x y z
N MET A 1 -46.83 27.66 -13.39
CA MET A 1 -46.55 26.24 -13.08
C MET A 1 -45.79 25.48 -14.17
N ARG A 2 -45.13 26.17 -15.13
CA ARG A 2 -44.28 25.51 -16.16
C ARG A 2 -42.78 25.81 -15.99
N ILE A 3 -42.44 26.83 -15.20
CA ILE A 3 -41.06 27.28 -14.98
C ILE A 3 -40.37 26.47 -13.87
N THR A 4 -41.13 25.96 -12.89
CA THR A 4 -40.61 25.15 -11.78
C THR A 4 -40.09 23.78 -12.20
N ALA A 5 -40.67 23.16 -13.23
CA ALA A 5 -40.21 21.86 -13.74
C ALA A 5 -38.84 21.96 -14.46
N ALA A 6 -38.59 23.06 -15.17
CA ALA A 6 -37.33 23.25 -15.91
C ALA A 6 -36.12 23.44 -14.96
N ILE A 7 -36.33 24.11 -13.82
CA ILE A 7 -35.28 24.34 -12.82
C ILE A 7 -34.91 23.03 -12.08
N LEU A 8 -35.89 22.16 -11.84
CA LEU A 8 -35.66 20.83 -11.24
C LEU A 8 -34.90 19.89 -12.18
N VAL A 9 -35.09 19.98 -13.50
CA VAL A 9 -34.37 19.14 -14.49
C VAL A 9 -32.92 19.62 -14.69
N ALA A 10 -32.66 20.92 -14.60
CA ALA A 10 -31.32 21.49 -14.72
C ALA A 10 -30.41 21.17 -13.51
N ALA A 11 -30.98 21.04 -12.31
CA ALA A 11 -30.22 20.70 -11.11
C ALA A 11 -29.78 19.21 -11.06
N VAL A 12 -30.55 18.31 -11.68
CA VAL A 12 -30.27 16.86 -11.72
C VAL A 12 -29.15 16.50 -12.71
N SER A 13 -28.87 17.36 -13.68
CA SER A 13 -27.88 17.09 -14.74
C SER A 13 -26.43 17.42 -14.35
N LEU A 14 -26.19 18.04 -13.18
CA LEU A 14 -24.86 18.42 -12.69
C LEU A 14 -24.22 17.39 -11.73
N ALA A 15 -24.88 16.27 -11.45
CA ALA A 15 -24.46 15.32 -10.41
C ALA A 15 -23.55 14.17 -10.87
N SER A 16 -23.14 14.10 -12.14
CA SER A 16 -22.62 12.83 -12.71
C SER A 16 -21.15 12.79 -13.13
N SER A 17 -20.32 13.77 -12.77
CA SER A 17 -18.87 13.71 -13.04
C SER A 17 -18.06 13.44 -11.77
N VAL A 18 -18.26 12.27 -11.17
CA VAL A 18 -17.24 11.67 -10.29
C VAL A 18 -16.26 10.93 -11.20
N LEU A 19 -15.11 11.54 -11.48
CA LEU A 19 -13.98 10.83 -12.04
C LEU A 19 -13.41 9.97 -10.91
N ALA A 20 -13.59 8.66 -10.99
CA ALA A 20 -12.90 7.72 -10.12
C ALA A 20 -11.40 7.92 -10.31
N GLN A 21 -10.70 8.25 -9.22
CA GLN A 21 -9.25 8.42 -9.19
C GLN A 21 -8.61 7.02 -9.22
N ASP A 22 -8.03 6.71 -10.38
CA ASP A 22 -6.99 5.72 -10.66
C ASP A 22 -7.18 4.30 -10.13
N GLY A 23 -7.77 3.45 -10.98
CA GLY A 23 -7.78 2.00 -10.82
C GLY A 23 -7.69 1.25 -12.16
N THR A 24 -7.31 1.90 -13.25
CA THR A 24 -7.12 1.23 -14.55
C THR A 24 -5.76 0.53 -14.57
N PRO A 25 -5.70 -0.81 -14.64
CA PRO A 25 -4.46 -1.54 -14.77
C PRO A 25 -4.01 -1.49 -16.23
N ASN A 26 -3.67 -0.31 -16.75
CA ASN A 26 -2.92 -0.23 -18.00
C ASN A 26 -1.43 -0.38 -17.68
N ILE A 27 -1.09 -1.52 -17.07
CA ILE A 27 0.29 -1.97 -16.92
C ILE A 27 0.68 -2.50 -18.31
N PRO A 28 1.62 -1.88 -19.03
CA PRO A 28 2.26 -2.58 -20.11
C PRO A 28 2.77 -3.88 -19.50
N ALA A 29 2.29 -5.02 -19.98
CA ALA A 29 2.94 -6.30 -19.72
C ALA A 29 4.31 -6.22 -20.39
N GLY A 30 5.23 -5.49 -19.77
CA GLY A 30 6.65 -5.59 -19.98
C GLY A 30 7.00 -6.99 -19.50
N GLY A 31 6.77 -7.96 -20.37
CA GLY A 31 7.22 -9.31 -20.20
C GLY A 31 8.73 -9.26 -20.15
N SER A 32 9.28 -9.08 -18.95
CA SER A 32 10.62 -9.53 -18.67
C SER A 32 10.52 -11.04 -18.67
N ALA A 33 10.67 -11.65 -19.85
CA ALA A 33 11.04 -13.05 -19.97
C ALA A 33 12.16 -13.29 -18.95
N GLY A 34 11.90 -14.19 -17.99
CA GLY A 34 12.59 -14.24 -16.70
C GLY A 34 14.10 -14.23 -16.84
N ALA A 35 14.73 -13.17 -16.33
CA ALA A 35 16.12 -13.28 -15.92
C ALA A 35 16.17 -14.32 -14.80
N SER A 36 16.82 -15.45 -15.04
CA SER A 36 17.06 -16.45 -13.99
C SER A 36 17.86 -15.78 -12.87
N TYR A 37 17.29 -15.72 -11.67
CA TYR A 37 17.95 -15.15 -10.51
C TYR A 37 19.13 -16.05 -10.10
N SER A 38 20.34 -15.47 -10.01
CA SER A 38 21.54 -16.14 -9.51
C SER A 38 22.18 -15.29 -8.42
N CYS A 39 22.55 -15.93 -7.31
CA CYS A 39 23.19 -15.29 -6.17
C CYS A 39 24.24 -16.24 -5.60
N ASP A 40 25.46 -15.76 -5.38
CA ASP A 40 26.48 -16.50 -4.64
C ASP A 40 26.30 -16.25 -3.13
N PRO A 41 25.84 -17.25 -2.36
CA PRO A 41 25.64 -17.09 -0.93
C PRO A 41 26.95 -16.90 -0.16
N ASN A 42 28.12 -17.17 -0.74
CA ASN A 42 29.41 -16.94 -0.09
C ASN A 42 29.85 -15.48 -0.17
N ALA A 43 29.51 -14.79 -1.26
CA ALA A 43 29.79 -13.37 -1.43
C ALA A 43 28.70 -12.48 -0.79
N CYS A 44 27.43 -12.89 -0.82
CA CYS A 44 26.31 -12.13 -0.27
C CYS A 44 26.02 -12.52 1.18
N LYS A 45 26.52 -11.73 2.13
CA LYS A 45 26.38 -11.98 3.58
C LYS A 45 25.75 -10.79 4.31
N LEU A 46 25.02 -11.12 5.38
CA LEU A 46 24.46 -10.14 6.30
C LEU A 46 25.58 -9.35 7.01
N PRO A 47 25.34 -8.10 7.42
CA PRO A 47 24.06 -7.37 7.34
C PRO A 47 23.80 -6.69 5.98
N ASP A 48 24.81 -6.62 5.12
CA ASP A 48 24.80 -5.77 3.93
C ASP A 48 24.11 -6.43 2.72
N CYS A 49 24.02 -7.76 2.71
CA CYS A 49 23.43 -8.52 1.61
C CYS A 49 22.72 -9.78 2.10
N LEU A 50 21.56 -10.08 1.50
CA LEU A 50 20.85 -11.35 1.66
C LEU A 50 20.34 -11.82 0.30
N CYS A 51 20.70 -13.05 -0.10
CA CYS A 51 20.13 -13.65 -1.30
C CYS A 51 18.62 -13.83 -1.14
N ALA A 52 17.85 -13.55 -2.20
CA ALA A 52 16.41 -13.73 -2.21
C ALA A 52 16.06 -15.20 -1.96
N SER A 53 15.18 -15.44 -1.00
CA SER A 53 14.71 -16.75 -0.59
C SER A 53 13.31 -16.63 -0.01
N THR A 54 12.55 -17.72 -0.07
CA THR A 54 11.28 -17.86 0.66
C THR A 54 11.46 -18.42 2.06
N SER A 55 12.68 -18.89 2.40
CA SER A 55 13.01 -19.32 3.75
C SER A 55 13.24 -18.10 4.66
N PRO A 56 12.84 -18.17 5.93
CA PRO A 56 13.14 -17.11 6.87
C PRO A 56 14.63 -16.78 6.96
N PRO A 57 14.99 -15.50 7.19
CA PRO A 57 16.37 -15.11 7.35
C PRO A 57 17.00 -15.81 8.56
N ASN A 58 18.33 -15.99 8.50
CA ASN A 58 19.12 -16.58 9.59
C ASN A 58 18.73 -18.02 10.00
N GLY A 59 17.97 -18.74 9.15
CA GLY A 59 17.63 -20.15 9.39
C GLY A 59 16.62 -20.38 10.51
N LEU A 60 15.87 -19.34 10.91
CA LEU A 60 14.79 -19.48 11.89
C LEU A 60 13.68 -20.38 11.34
N LYS A 61 13.00 -21.11 12.24
CA LYS A 61 11.79 -21.83 11.86
C LYS A 61 10.64 -20.84 11.66
N PRO A 62 9.71 -21.06 10.72
CA PRO A 62 8.61 -20.14 10.49
C PRO A 62 7.81 -19.77 11.75
N GLU A 63 7.62 -20.71 12.68
CA GLU A 63 6.93 -20.50 13.96
C GLU A 63 7.68 -19.57 14.94
N ASP A 64 8.99 -19.42 14.77
CA ASP A 64 9.84 -18.57 15.61
C ASP A 64 10.00 -17.15 15.03
N VAL A 65 9.52 -16.92 13.80
CA VAL A 65 9.69 -15.65 13.08
C VAL A 65 8.50 -14.72 13.39
N PRO A 66 8.75 -13.51 13.93
CA PRO A 66 7.69 -12.52 14.08
C PRO A 66 7.09 -12.14 12.71
N GLN A 67 5.76 -12.18 12.60
CA GLN A 67 5.09 -11.65 11.43
C GLN A 67 5.18 -10.12 11.44
N PHE A 68 5.87 -9.55 10.46
CA PHE A 68 5.84 -8.12 10.21
C PHE A 68 4.69 -7.77 9.25
N VAL A 69 3.99 -6.68 9.54
CA VAL A 69 2.98 -6.09 8.65
C VAL A 69 3.36 -4.62 8.45
N THR A 70 3.61 -4.22 7.21
CA THR A 70 3.93 -2.83 6.85
C THR A 70 2.70 -2.15 6.28
N ILE A 71 2.19 -1.13 6.98
CA ILE A 71 1.09 -0.30 6.50
C ILE A 71 1.70 0.90 5.78
N THR A 72 1.29 1.13 4.53
CA THR A 72 1.77 2.23 3.69
C THR A 72 0.60 3.07 3.20
N PHE A 73 0.78 4.39 3.21
CA PHE A 73 -0.15 5.32 2.56
C PHE A 73 0.57 5.86 1.31
N ASP A 74 0.04 5.54 0.13
CA ASP A 74 0.59 5.97 -1.16
C ASP A 74 0.05 7.36 -1.53
N ASP A 75 0.71 8.00 -2.50
CA ASP A 75 0.40 9.33 -3.03
C ASP A 75 0.62 10.51 -2.05
N SER A 76 -0.03 11.65 -2.34
CA SER A 76 0.18 12.93 -1.68
C SER A 76 -0.28 12.94 -0.21
N ILE A 77 0.57 13.50 0.65
CA ILE A 77 0.27 13.76 2.05
C ILE A 77 -0.69 14.95 2.19
N GLN A 78 -1.87 14.67 2.73
CA GLN A 78 -2.91 15.66 3.00
C GLN A 78 -3.35 15.61 4.46
N ALA A 79 -3.84 16.72 5.01
CA ALA A 79 -4.27 16.79 6.41
C ALA A 79 -5.31 15.71 6.78
N LYS A 80 -6.25 15.43 5.87
CA LYS A 80 -7.24 14.37 6.05
C LYS A 80 -6.61 12.97 6.09
N LEU A 81 -5.61 12.71 5.23
CA LEU A 81 -4.89 11.44 5.21
C LEU A 81 -4.16 11.22 6.53
N VAL A 82 -3.46 12.24 7.03
CA VAL A 82 -2.75 12.18 8.32
C VAL A 82 -3.72 11.88 9.45
N GLN A 83 -4.90 12.52 9.48
CA GLN A 83 -5.91 12.24 10.49
C GLN A 83 -6.41 10.78 10.43
N THR A 84 -6.76 10.28 9.24
CA THR A 84 -7.18 8.89 9.07
C THR A 84 -6.07 7.91 9.45
N ALA A 85 -4.81 8.20 9.09
CA ALA A 85 -3.67 7.39 9.47
C ALA A 85 -3.54 7.31 11.01
N HIS A 86 -3.64 8.42 11.72
CA HIS A 86 -3.62 8.42 13.18
C HIS A 86 -4.76 7.60 13.79
N GLU A 87 -5.98 7.72 13.27
CA GLU A 87 -7.13 6.93 13.74
C GLU A 87 -6.91 5.43 13.54
N LEU A 88 -6.38 5.02 12.39
CA LEU A 88 -6.06 3.63 12.07
C LEU A 88 -4.93 3.06 12.94
N LEU A 89 -3.91 3.86 13.23
CA LEU A 89 -2.71 3.43 13.96
C LEU A 89 -2.85 3.57 15.48
N ASN A 90 -3.90 4.21 15.98
CA ASN A 90 -4.18 4.34 17.42
C ASN A 90 -4.66 3.01 18.05
N VAL A 91 -4.29 1.87 17.49
CA VAL A 91 -4.49 0.53 18.03
C VAL A 91 -3.34 0.16 18.98
N LYS A 92 -3.59 0.27 20.29
CA LYS A 92 -2.61 -0.01 21.36
C LYS A 92 -2.40 -1.51 21.61
N GLN A 93 -1.93 -2.28 20.64
CA GLN A 93 -1.75 -3.74 20.81
C GLN A 93 -0.62 -4.35 19.93
N VAL A 94 0.56 -3.72 19.82
CA VAL A 94 1.74 -4.44 19.29
C VAL A 94 2.33 -5.29 20.42
N VAL A 95 2.69 -6.55 20.14
CA VAL A 95 3.12 -7.57 21.13
C VAL A 95 4.27 -7.07 22.04
N LYS A 96 5.08 -6.15 21.52
CA LYS A 96 5.94 -5.26 22.29
C LYS A 96 5.28 -3.88 22.15
N ARG A 97 4.98 -3.18 23.25
CA ARG A 97 4.35 -1.84 23.30
C ARG A 97 5.18 -0.74 22.59
N CYS A 98 5.51 -0.94 21.33
CA CYS A 98 6.16 -0.01 20.44
C CYS A 98 5.09 0.59 19.53
N GLU A 99 5.32 1.81 19.04
CA GLU A 99 4.42 2.44 18.08
C GLU A 99 4.52 1.72 16.72
N ALA A 100 3.39 1.68 15.99
CA ALA A 100 3.36 1.14 14.64
C ALA A 100 4.21 2.03 13.71
N PHE A 101 5.06 1.39 12.90
CA PHE A 101 5.90 2.09 11.91
C PHE A 101 5.12 2.30 10.62
N VAL A 102 5.11 3.53 10.11
CA VAL A 102 4.40 3.91 8.87
C VAL A 102 5.34 4.65 7.94
N THR A 103 5.30 4.27 6.66
CA THR A 103 5.98 4.96 5.58
C THR A 103 4.96 5.55 4.61
N ALA A 104 5.20 6.78 4.18
CA ALA A 104 4.53 7.39 3.05
C ALA A 104 5.48 7.38 1.86
N ARG A 105 4.95 7.21 0.65
CA ARG A 105 5.74 7.27 -0.59
C ARG A 105 5.45 8.56 -1.34
#